data_AF-A0A1H3IX31-F1
#
_entry.id   AF-A0A1H3IX31-F1
#
_cell.length_a   1.000
_cell.length_b   1.000
_cell.length_c   1.000
_cell.angle_alpha   90.00
_cell.angle_beta   90.00
_cell.angle_gamma   90.00
#
_symmetry.space_group_name_H-M   'P 1'
#
loop_
_entity.id
_entity.type
_entity.pdbx_description
1 polymer ?
#
loop_
_entity_poly.entity_id
_entity_poly.type
_entity_poly.pdbx_seq_one_letter_code
_entity_poly.pdbx_strand_id
1 'polypeptide(L)'
;MADETYVNVPGVNADAQKLAGAVRNFQGSLAELKAALQADDKCWSDDEIGKEFEKNYKPAADKLTEGLEKTGTNMLQVAEKVLPDSARMLQEQDDYNAQNVRAAAADLYQESPPETKS
;
A
#
# COMPACT_ATOMS: atom_id res chain seq x y z
N MET A 1 -10.47 3.05 -28.66
CA MET A 1 -9.55 3.91 -27.87
C MET A 1 -10.06 4.21 -26.45
N ALA A 2 -11.28 3.80 -26.06
CA ALA A 2 -11.77 4.04 -24.68
C ALA A 2 -11.24 3.02 -23.64
N ASP A 3 -10.82 1.83 -24.09
CA ASP A 3 -10.39 0.75 -23.19
C ASP A 3 -8.96 0.92 -22.64
N GLU A 4 -8.14 1.80 -23.25
CA GLU A 4 -6.74 2.02 -22.84
C GLU A 4 -6.57 3.14 -21.80
N THR A 5 -7.61 3.94 -21.54
CA THR A 5 -7.51 5.14 -20.71
C THR A 5 -8.19 5.04 -19.35
N TYR A 6 -8.85 3.92 -19.01
CA TYR A 6 -9.62 3.81 -17.76
C TYR A 6 -8.81 3.15 -16.65
N VAL A 7 -8.75 3.77 -15.48
CA VAL A 7 -8.13 3.14 -14.30
C VAL A 7 -8.91 1.91 -13.85
N ASN A 8 -8.22 0.77 -13.74
CA ASN A 8 -8.78 -0.47 -13.19
C ASN A 8 -8.84 -0.41 -11.64
N VAL A 9 -9.76 0.39 -11.11
CA VAL A 9 -9.97 0.54 -9.66
C VAL A 9 -10.25 -0.79 -8.96
N PRO A 10 -11.10 -1.69 -9.49
CA PRO A 10 -11.31 -3.00 -8.86
C PRO A 10 -10.02 -3.82 -8.76
N GLY A 11 -9.18 -3.79 -9.80
CA GLY A 11 -7.89 -4.47 -9.82
C GLY A 11 -6.92 -3.91 -8.79
N VAL A 12 -6.77 -2.58 -8.72
CA VAL A 12 -5.92 -1.93 -7.73
C VAL A 12 -6.38 -2.25 -6.31
N ASN A 13 -7.69 -2.20 -6.04
CA ASN A 13 -8.24 -2.55 -4.74
C ASN A 13 -8.00 -4.02 -4.38
N ALA A 14 -8.15 -4.94 -5.33
CA ALA A 14 -7.88 -6.36 -5.10
C ALA A 14 -6.40 -6.61 -4.76
N ASP A 15 -5.47 -5.99 -5.48
CA ASP A 15 -4.04 -6.14 -5.22
C ASP A 15 -3.61 -5.44 -3.93
N ALA A 16 -4.22 -4.31 -3.61
CA ALA A 16 -4.05 -3.63 -2.34
C ALA A 16 -4.49 -4.51 -1.15
N GLN A 17 -5.58 -5.26 -1.28
CA GLN A 17 -6.01 -6.23 -0.27
C GLN A 17 -5.02 -7.40 -0.12
N LYS A 18 -4.47 -7.92 -1.22
CA LYS A 18 -3.43 -8.96 -1.17
C LYS A 18 -2.18 -8.45 -0.46
N LEU A 19 -1.76 -7.22 -0.76
CA LEU A 19 -0.63 -6.58 -0.09
C LEU A 19 -0.91 -6.41 1.41
N ALA A 20 -2.09 -5.93 1.79
CA ALA A 20 -2.47 -5.81 3.20
C ALA A 20 -2.43 -7.17 3.92
N GLY A 21 -2.89 -8.25 3.28
CA GLY A 21 -2.78 -9.61 3.80
C GLY A 21 -1.33 -10.04 4.02
N ALA A 22 -0.45 -9.82 3.04
CA ALA A 22 0.98 -10.14 3.15
C ALA A 22 1.66 -9.33 4.28
N VAL A 23 1.33 -8.04 4.41
CA VAL A 23 1.87 -7.19 5.47
C VAL A 23 1.41 -7.63 6.86
N ARG A 24 0.14 -8.02 7.03
CA ARG A 24 -0.35 -8.55 8.30
C ARG A 24 0.34 -9.86 8.69
N ASN A 25 0.58 -10.75 7.72
CA ASN A 25 1.36 -11.97 7.95
C ASN A 25 2.79 -11.64 8.41
N PHE A 26 3.44 -10.69 7.73
CA PHE A 26 4.77 -10.20 8.13
C PHE A 26 4.77 -9.62 9.55
N GLN A 27 3.77 -8.81 9.91
CA GLN A 27 3.62 -8.27 11.27
C GLN A 27 3.40 -9.38 12.30
N GLY A 28 2.66 -10.44 11.96
CA GLY A 28 2.50 -11.63 12.79
C GLY A 28 3.83 -12.33 13.07
N SER A 29 4.61 -12.62 12.02
CA SER A 29 5.95 -13.22 12.19
C SER A 29 6.91 -12.31 12.95
N LEU A 30 6.79 -10.99 12.79
CA LEU A 30 7.58 -10.04 13.58
C LEU A 30 7.19 -10.08 15.07
N ALA A 31 5.91 -10.22 15.38
CA ALA A 31 5.45 -10.36 16.76
C ALA A 31 5.99 -11.66 17.40
N GLU A 32 5.99 -12.76 16.65
CA GLU A 32 6.60 -14.03 17.08
C GLU A 32 8.11 -13.88 17.33
N LEU A 33 8.83 -13.21 16.43
CA LEU A 33 10.26 -12.92 16.60
C LEU A 33 10.50 -12.09 17.88
N LYS A 34 9.73 -11.01 18.10
CA LYS A 34 9.85 -10.18 19.32
C LYS A 34 9.60 -11.01 20.58
N ALA A 35 8.59 -11.88 20.56
CA ALA A 35 8.29 -12.75 21.69
C ALA A 35 9.43 -13.75 21.98
N ALA A 36 10.03 -14.34 20.95
CA ALA A 36 11.18 -15.23 21.11
C ALA A 36 12.40 -14.50 21.70
N LEU A 37 12.73 -13.32 21.18
CA LEU A 37 13.83 -12.48 21.68
C LEU A 37 13.63 -12.11 23.17
N GLN A 38 12.39 -11.79 23.56
CA GLN A 38 12.04 -11.49 24.96
C GLN A 38 12.04 -12.73 25.88
N ALA A 39 11.78 -13.92 25.35
CA ALA A 39 11.87 -15.15 26.12
C ALA A 39 13.35 -15.50 26.43
N ASP A 40 14.22 -15.30 25.44
CA ASP A 40 15.65 -15.61 25.53
C ASP A 40 16.44 -14.58 26.35
N ASP A 41 15.91 -13.38 26.58
CA ASP A 41 16.49 -12.30 27.40
C ASP A 41 16.97 -12.74 28.81
N LYS A 42 16.50 -13.88 29.33
CA LYS A 42 16.90 -14.43 30.65
C LYS A 42 17.85 -15.63 30.57
N CYS A 43 18.21 -16.07 29.37
CA CYS A 43 19.04 -17.26 29.15
C CYS A 43 20.52 -16.96 28.91
N TRP A 44 20.89 -15.68 28.79
CA TRP A 44 22.27 -15.26 28.65
C TRP A 44 22.94 -15.31 30.03
N SER A 45 23.90 -16.22 30.20
CA SER A 45 24.63 -16.51 31.44
C SER A 45 24.97 -15.27 32.29
N ASP A 46 24.94 -15.40 33.62
CA ASP A 46 25.32 -14.33 34.57
C ASP A 46 26.83 -14.01 34.57
N ASP A 47 27.62 -14.74 33.78
CA ASP A 47 29.05 -14.50 33.58
C ASP A 47 29.34 -13.23 32.76
N GLU A 48 30.61 -12.83 32.74
CA GLU A 48 31.07 -11.62 32.06
C GLU A 48 30.84 -11.66 30.54
N ILE A 49 30.90 -12.84 29.94
CA ILE A 49 30.68 -13.04 28.50
C ILE A 49 29.21 -12.85 28.16
N GLY A 50 28.30 -13.43 28.94
CA GLY A 50 26.85 -13.28 28.79
C GLY A 50 26.40 -11.83 28.94
N LYS A 51 26.95 -11.10 29.93
CA LYS A 51 26.66 -9.67 30.13
C LYS A 51 27.17 -8.79 28.98
N GLU A 52 28.38 -9.02 28.48
CA GLU A 52 28.90 -8.23 27.36
C GLU A 52 28.18 -8.56 26.05
N PHE A 53 27.68 -9.80 25.89
CA PHE A 53 26.80 -10.16 24.79
C PHE A 53 25.47 -9.40 24.88
N GLU A 54 24.78 -9.46 26.02
CA GLU A 54 23.48 -8.81 26.24
C GLU A 54 23.53 -7.31 25.91
N LYS A 55 24.57 -6.63 26.40
CA LYS A 55 24.80 -5.19 26.21
C LYS A 55 24.84 -4.76 24.74
N ASN A 56 25.32 -5.63 23.84
CA ASN A 56 25.42 -5.33 22.42
C ASN A 56 24.23 -5.89 21.63
N TYR A 57 23.78 -7.08 21.98
CA TYR A 57 22.74 -7.80 21.25
C TYR A 57 21.36 -7.17 21.44
N LYS A 58 20.94 -6.94 22.70
CA LYS A 58 19.59 -6.49 23.01
C LYS A 58 19.25 -5.15 22.36
N PRO A 59 20.07 -4.08 22.47
CA PRO A 59 19.76 -2.82 21.81
C PRO A 59 19.72 -2.92 20.27
N ALA A 60 20.57 -3.77 19.69
CA ALA A 60 20.58 -4.00 18.25
C ALA A 60 19.33 -4.74 17.78
N ALA A 61 18.90 -5.77 18.52
CA ALA A 61 17.70 -6.53 18.27
C ALA A 61 16.43 -5.66 18.40
N ASP A 62 16.36 -4.85 19.45
CA ASP A 62 15.27 -3.90 19.67
C ASP A 62 15.17 -2.91 18.51
N LYS A 63 16.28 -2.27 18.14
CA LYS A 63 16.33 -1.29 17.06
C LYS A 63 15.95 -1.89 15.71
N LEU A 64 16.35 -3.13 15.44
CA LEU A 64 15.98 -3.86 14.23
C LEU A 64 14.47 -4.14 14.20
N THR A 65 13.93 -4.70 15.29
CA THR A 65 12.49 -5.05 15.34
C THR A 65 11.60 -3.82 15.28
N GLU A 66 11.97 -2.70 15.89
CA GLU A 66 11.27 -1.42 15.74
C GLU A 66 11.28 -0.91 14.29
N GLY A 67 12.41 -1.05 13.59
CA GLY A 67 12.52 -0.67 12.18
C GLY A 67 11.60 -1.50 11.28
N LEU A 68 11.53 -2.80 11.53
CA LEU A 68 10.63 -3.72 10.85
C LEU A 68 9.16 -3.40 11.15
N GLU A 69 8.82 -3.02 12.39
CA GLU A 69 7.47 -2.64 12.79
C GLU A 69 6.99 -1.37 12.08
N LYS A 70 7.85 -0.35 11.99
CA LYS A 70 7.60 0.87 11.20
C LYS A 70 7.41 0.55 9.72
N THR A 71 8.22 -0.37 9.18
CA THR A 71 8.11 -0.80 7.78
C THR A 71 6.78 -1.47 7.50
N GLY A 72 6.37 -2.42 8.36
CA GLY A 72 5.07 -3.08 8.26
C GLY A 72 3.91 -2.07 8.35
N THR A 73 3.98 -1.13 9.28
CA THR A 73 2.96 -0.09 9.46
C THR A 73 2.81 0.79 8.21
N ASN A 74 3.93 1.26 7.65
CA ASN A 74 3.92 2.09 6.45
C ASN A 74 3.39 1.32 5.24
N MET A 75 3.79 0.06 5.07
CA MET A 75 3.29 -0.79 3.98
C MET A 75 1.79 -1.06 4.13
N LEU A 76 1.31 -1.25 5.36
CA LEU A 76 -0.11 -1.43 5.61
C LEU A 76 -0.90 -0.17 5.26
N GLN A 77 -0.39 1.02 5.62
CA GLN A 77 -0.98 2.30 5.23
C GLN A 77 -1.02 2.47 3.70
N VAL A 78 0.03 2.06 2.99
CA VAL A 78 0.05 2.10 1.52
C VAL A 78 -1.05 1.21 0.96
N ALA A 79 -1.17 -0.01 1.48
CA ALA A 79 -2.14 -1.00 1.03
C ALA A 79 -3.59 -0.58 1.34
N GLU A 80 -3.88 -0.15 2.56
CA GLU A 80 -5.26 0.10 3.00
C GLU A 80 -5.79 1.47 2.60
N LYS A 81 -4.90 2.43 2.33
CA LYS A 81 -5.29 3.82 2.11
C LYS A 81 -4.74 4.41 0.82
N VAL A 82 -3.41 4.45 0.68
CA VAL A 82 -2.79 5.21 -0.43
C VAL A 82 -3.18 4.65 -1.79
N LEU A 83 -3.14 3.33 -1.97
CA LEU A 83 -3.50 2.69 -3.24
C LEU A 83 -5.00 2.86 -3.56
N PRO A 84 -5.95 2.53 -2.66
CA PRO A 84 -7.37 2.77 -2.92
C PRO A 84 -7.74 4.23 -3.18
N ASP A 85 -7.20 5.16 -2.38
CA ASP A 85 -7.48 6.59 -2.54
C ASP A 85 -6.94 7.11 -3.88
N SER A 86 -5.73 6.69 -4.28
CA SER A 86 -5.15 7.07 -5.57
C SER A 86 -5.96 6.54 -6.75
N ALA A 87 -6.40 5.28 -6.68
CA ALA A 87 -7.23 4.70 -7.72
C ALA A 87 -8.57 5.43 -7.86
N ARG A 88 -9.20 5.77 -6.73
CA ARG A 88 -10.44 6.55 -6.72
C ARG A 88 -10.25 7.94 -7.32
N MET A 89 -9.20 8.67 -6.91
CA MET A 89 -8.92 10.01 -7.44
C MET A 89 -8.70 10.00 -8.96
N LEU A 90 -8.01 8.98 -9.49
CA LEU A 90 -7.81 8.87 -10.93
C LEU A 90 -9.12 8.53 -11.65
N GLN A 91 -9.95 7.65 -11.10
CA GLN A 91 -11.28 7.36 -11.67
C GLN A 91 -12.17 8.60 -11.71
N GLU A 92 -12.19 9.40 -10.63
CA GLU A 92 -12.94 10.65 -10.59
C GLU A 92 -12.46 11.63 -11.66
N GLN A 93 -11.14 11.70 -11.90
CA GLN A 93 -10.55 12.53 -12.95
C GLN A 93 -10.90 12.02 -14.35
N ASP A 94 -10.87 10.71 -14.58
CA ASP A 94 -11.27 10.09 -15.85
C ASP A 94 -12.75 10.36 -16.16
N ASP A 95 -13.63 10.20 -15.18
CA ASP A 95 -15.06 10.44 -15.33
C ASP A 95 -15.35 11.92 -15.62
N TYR A 96 -14.66 12.85 -14.93
CA TYR A 96 -14.77 14.29 -15.18
C TYR A 96 -14.30 14.65 -16.60
N ASN A 97 -13.16 14.13 -17.03
CA ASN A 97 -12.63 14.37 -18.37
C ASN A 97 -13.55 13.80 -19.45
N ALA A 98 -14.07 12.59 -19.26
CA ALA A 98 -15.01 11.96 -20.18
C ALA A 98 -16.30 12.78 -20.33
N GLN A 99 -16.82 13.35 -19.24
CA GLN A 99 -17.99 14.23 -19.28
C GLN A 99 -17.72 15.49 -20.11
N ASN A 100 -16.58 16.16 -19.89
CA ASN A 100 -16.23 17.37 -20.63
C ASN A 100 -16.00 17.11 -22.12
N VAL A 101 -15.35 16.00 -22.48
CA VAL A 101 -15.17 15.60 -23.88
C VAL A 101 -16.52 15.31 -24.54
N ARG A 102 -17.44 14.64 -23.84
CA ARG A 102 -18.79 14.37 -24.35
C ARG A 102 -19.60 15.65 -24.54
N ALA A 103 -19.52 16.59 -23.59
CA ALA A 103 -20.18 17.89 -23.70
C ALA A 103 -19.65 18.70 -24.90
N ALA A 104 -18.32 18.83 -25.02
CA ALA A 104 -17.70 19.53 -26.14
C ALA A 104 -18.04 18.89 -27.50
N ALA A 105 -18.11 17.55 -27.56
CA ALA A 105 -18.54 16.86 -28.78
C ALA A 105 -20.00 17.17 -29.11
N ALA A 106 -20.90 17.23 -28.12
CA ALA A 106 -22.30 17.56 -28.33
C ALA A 106 -22.49 18.99 -28.87
N ASP A 107 -21.73 19.96 -28.36
CA ASP A 107 -21.75 21.35 -28.84
C ASP A 107 -21.33 21.45 -30.32
N LEU A 108 -20.27 20.74 -30.72
CA LEU A 108 -19.82 20.69 -32.11
C LEU A 108 -20.86 20.11 -33.07
N TYR A 109 -21.63 19.10 -32.65
CA TYR A 109 -22.71 18.51 -33.45
C TYR A 109 -24.00 19.35 -33.47
N GLN A 110 -24.18 20.27 -32.52
CA GLN A 110 -25.28 21.24 -32.55
C GLN A 110 -24.96 22.44 -33.47
N GLU A 111 -23.69 22.86 -33.56
CA GLU A 111 -23.26 23.95 -34.46
C GLU A 111 -23.11 23.51 -35.94
N SER A 112 -22.92 22.21 -36.20
CA SER A 112 -22.83 21.65 -37.55
C SER A 112 -23.81 20.48 -37.71
N PRO A 113 -25.00 20.66 -38.31
CA PRO A 113 -25.90 19.53 -38.57
C PRO A 113 -25.20 18.55 -39.53
N PRO A 114 -25.44 17.22 -39.39
CA PRO A 114 -24.85 16.26 -40.30
C PRO A 114 -25.32 16.57 -41.73
N GLU A 115 -24.38 16.80 -42.65
CA GLU A 115 -24.69 16.85 -44.08
C GLU A 115 -25.29 15.50 -44.49
N THR A 116 -26.61 15.44 -44.57
CA THR A 116 -27.32 14.33 -45.20
C THR A 116 -26.96 14.35 -46.68
N LYS A 117 -26.00 13.52 -47.09
CA LYS A 117 -25.77 13.24 -48.50
C LYS A 117 -27.00 12.52 -49.05
N SER A 118 -27.73 13.21 -49.94
CA SER A 118 -28.79 12.64 -50.81
C SER A 118 -28.20 11.73 -51.87
#